data_AF-A0A379W3X3-F1
#
_entry.id   AF-A0A379W3X3-F1
#
_cell.length_a   1.000
_cell.length_b   1.000
_cell.length_c   1.000
_cell.angle_alpha   90.00
_cell.angle_beta   90.00
_cell.angle_gamma   90.00
#
_symmetry.space_group_name_H-M   'P 1'
#
loop_
_entity.id
_entity.type
_entity.pdbx_description
1 polymer ?
#
loop_
_entity_poly.entity_id
_entity_poly.type
_entity_poly.pdbx_seq_one_letter_code
_entity_poly.pdbx_strand_id
1 'polypeptide(L)'
;MGFVVFSIVTVVQFIVITKGSERVAEVAARFSLDGMPGKQMSIDADLKAGIIDADAARERRSVLERESQLYGSFDGAMKFIKGDAIAGIIIIFVNFIGGISVGMTRHGMDLSSALSTYTMLTIGDGLVAQIPALLIAISAGFIVTRVNGDSDNMGRNIMTQLLNNPFVLVVTAILTISMGTLPGFPLPVFVILSVVLSVLFYFKFREAKRSAAKPKTSKGEQPLSIEEKEGSSLGLIGDLDKVSTETVPLILLVPKSRREDLEKAQLAERLRSQFFIDYGVRLPEVLLRDGEGLDDNSIVLLINEIRVEQFTVYFDLMRVVNYSDEVVSFGINPTIHQQGSSQYFWVTHEEGEKLRELGYVLRNALDELYHCLAVTLARNVNEYFGIQETKHMLDQLEAKFPDLLKEVLRHATVQRISEVLQRLLSERVSVRNMKLIMEALALWAPREKDVINLVEHIRGAMARYICHKFANGGELRAVMVSAEVEDVIRKGIRQTSGSTFLSLDPEASANLMDLITLKLDDLLIAHKDLVLLTSVDVRRFIKKMIEGRFPDLEVLSFGEIADSKSVNVIKTI
;
A
#
# COMPACT_ATOMS: atom_id res chain seq x y z
N MET A 1 -12.54 13.93 49.32
CA MET A 1 -12.63 13.65 47.87
C MET A 1 -11.94 14.72 47.02
N GLY A 2 -12.28 16.01 47.14
CA GLY A 2 -11.68 17.08 46.30
C GLY A 2 -10.15 17.18 46.34
N PHE A 3 -9.53 17.03 47.51
CA PHE A 3 -8.06 17.05 47.65
C PHE A 3 -7.35 15.91 46.91
N VAL A 4 -7.96 14.71 46.87
CA VAL A 4 -7.40 13.54 46.16
C VAL A 4 -7.48 13.76 44.65
N VAL A 5 -8.63 14.22 44.15
CA VAL A 5 -8.81 14.53 42.72
C VAL A 5 -7.83 15.64 42.29
N PHE A 6 -7.73 16.71 43.07
CA PHE A 6 -6.79 17.80 42.82
C PHE A 6 -5.32 17.32 42.79
N SER A 7 -4.92 16.48 43.74
CA SER A 7 -3.56 15.93 43.81
C SER A 7 -3.25 15.08 42.58
N ILE A 8 -4.18 14.21 42.15
CA ILE A 8 -4.02 13.40 40.95
C ILE A 8 -3.89 14.29 39.71
N VAL A 9 -4.78 15.25 39.53
CA VAL A 9 -4.77 16.15 38.36
C VAL A 9 -3.47 16.97 38.32
N THR A 10 -3.02 17.50 39.46
CA THR A 10 -1.76 18.25 39.55
C THR A 10 -0.55 17.40 39.21
N VAL A 11 -0.50 16.15 39.70
CA VAL A 11 0.58 15.20 39.39
C VAL A 11 0.59 14.82 37.91
N VAL A 12 -0.57 14.50 37.33
CA VAL A 12 -0.69 14.18 35.90
C VAL A 12 -0.28 15.37 35.04
N GLN A 13 -0.73 16.59 35.38
CA GLN A 13 -0.35 17.80 34.68
C GLN A 13 1.17 18.00 34.68
N PHE A 14 1.82 17.86 35.83
CA PHE A 14 3.26 18.08 35.94
C PHE A 14 4.10 16.95 35.31
N ILE A 15 3.76 15.69 35.59
CA ILE A 15 4.58 14.54 35.16
C ILE A 15 4.30 14.15 33.72
N VAL A 16 3.04 14.11 33.30
CA VAL A 16 2.67 13.58 31.98
C VAL A 16 2.70 14.70 30.95
N ILE A 17 2.06 15.84 31.25
CA ILE A 17 1.88 16.90 30.25
C ILE A 17 3.14 17.75 30.12
N THR A 18 3.66 18.30 31.23
CA THR A 18 4.84 19.19 31.15
C THR A 18 6.10 18.44 30.70
N LYS A 19 6.44 17.30 31.32
CA LYS A 19 7.63 16.51 30.93
C LYS A 19 7.45 15.72 29.63
N GLY A 20 6.21 15.37 29.27
CA GLY A 20 5.91 14.69 28.01
C GLY A 20 6.10 15.62 26.83
N SER A 21 5.49 16.81 26.89
CA SER A 21 5.61 17.80 25.82
C SER A 21 7.02 18.38 25.70
N GLU A 22 7.78 18.52 26.80
CA GLU A 22 9.20 18.91 26.76
C GLU A 22 10.04 17.92 25.95
N ARG A 23 9.92 16.61 26.23
CA ARG A 23 10.65 15.58 25.49
C ARG A 23 10.27 15.51 24.02
N VAL A 24 8.98 15.66 23.71
CA VAL A 24 8.51 15.66 22.32
C VAL A 24 9.04 16.86 21.56
N ALA A 25 9.03 18.05 22.16
CA ALA A 25 9.55 19.27 21.55
C ALA A 25 11.08 19.25 21.40
N GLU A 26 11.82 18.78 22.40
CA GLU A 26 13.28 18.62 22.35
C GLU A 26 13.68 17.67 21.23
N VAL A 27 13.02 16.52 21.15
CA VAL A 27 13.29 15.50 20.13
C VAL A 27 12.93 16.00 18.74
N ALA A 28 11.78 16.66 18.57
CA ALA A 28 11.37 17.22 17.28
C ALA A 28 12.29 18.36 16.81
N ALA A 29 12.65 19.27 17.72
CA ALA A 29 13.61 20.34 17.42
C ALA A 29 14.97 19.75 17.05
N ARG A 30 15.48 18.78 17.83
CA ARG A 30 16.77 18.15 17.56
C ARG A 30 16.79 17.42 16.21
N PHE A 31 15.77 16.63 15.89
CA PHE A 31 15.69 15.96 14.59
C PHE A 31 15.59 16.95 13.41
N SER A 32 14.85 18.05 13.58
CA SER A 32 14.73 19.08 12.54
C SER A 32 16.05 19.87 12.36
N LEU A 33 16.71 20.23 13.46
CA LEU A 33 17.99 20.94 13.46
C LEU A 33 19.14 20.05 12.94
N ASP A 34 19.19 18.78 13.33
CA ASP A 34 20.21 17.81 12.87
C ASP A 34 20.06 17.52 11.35
N GLY A 35 18.84 17.67 10.80
CA GLY A 35 18.57 17.53 9.36
C GLY A 35 18.88 18.77 8.52
N MET A 36 19.09 19.94 9.14
CA MET A 36 19.32 21.20 8.41
C MET A 36 20.56 21.23 7.54
N PRO A 37 21.74 20.73 7.98
CA PRO A 37 22.93 20.69 7.13
C PRO A 37 22.65 19.92 5.83
N GLY A 38 21.90 18.81 5.90
CA GLY A 38 21.50 18.05 4.72
C GLY A 38 20.60 18.84 3.77
N LYS A 39 19.59 19.54 4.30
CA LYS A 39 18.70 20.41 3.51
C LYS A 39 19.45 21.62 2.91
N GLN A 40 20.42 22.21 3.62
CA GLN A 40 21.26 23.29 3.08
C GLN A 40 22.17 22.77 1.96
N MET A 41 22.79 21.61 2.16
CA MET A 41 23.63 20.97 1.17
C MET A 41 22.84 20.57 -0.09
N SER A 42 21.57 20.14 0.04
CA SER A 42 20.73 19.85 -1.12
C SER A 42 20.38 21.09 -1.92
N ILE A 43 20.09 22.22 -1.26
CA ILE A 43 19.87 23.51 -1.94
C ILE A 43 21.15 23.96 -2.68
N ASP A 44 22.32 23.77 -2.05
CA ASP A 44 23.61 24.11 -2.67
C ASP A 44 23.96 23.19 -3.84
N ALA A 45 23.59 21.90 -3.75
CA ALA A 45 23.74 20.94 -4.84
C ALA A 45 22.82 21.27 -6.02
N ASP A 46 21.55 21.61 -5.76
CA ASP A 46 20.58 22.01 -6.79
C ASP A 46 21.01 23.30 -7.51
N LEU A 47 21.55 24.28 -6.77
CA LEU A 47 22.08 25.52 -7.33
C LEU A 47 23.32 25.25 -8.21
N LYS A 48 24.23 24.38 -7.76
CA LYS A 48 25.41 23.98 -8.55
C LYS A 48 25.05 23.15 -9.79
N ALA A 49 23.99 22.36 -9.71
CA ALA A 49 23.48 21.56 -10.82
C ALA A 49 22.64 22.37 -11.83
N GLY A 50 22.34 23.64 -11.52
CA GLY A 50 21.51 24.52 -12.37
C GLY A 50 20.02 24.16 -12.36
N ILE A 51 19.56 23.38 -11.39
CA ILE A 51 18.13 23.00 -11.23
C ILE A 51 17.32 24.18 -10.68
N ILE A 52 17.96 25.03 -9.88
CA ILE A 52 17.38 26.27 -9.32
C ILE A 52 18.29 27.46 -9.58
N ASP A 53 17.71 28.66 -9.66
CA ASP A 53 18.44 29.91 -9.78
C ASP A 53 18.84 30.49 -8.39
N ALA A 54 19.62 31.57 -8.41
CA ALA A 54 20.14 32.19 -7.19
C ALA A 54 19.03 32.79 -6.30
N ASP A 55 17.95 33.29 -6.91
CA ASP A 55 16.83 33.88 -6.19
C ASP A 55 15.96 32.82 -5.51
N ALA A 56 15.67 31.70 -6.19
CA ALA A 56 14.98 30.55 -5.62
C ALA A 56 15.81 29.86 -4.52
N ALA A 57 17.14 29.78 -4.69
CA ALA A 57 18.03 29.28 -3.64
C ALA A 57 18.00 30.16 -2.39
N ARG A 58 17.94 31.50 -2.57
CA ARG A 58 17.81 32.45 -1.46
C ARG A 58 16.46 32.33 -0.76
N GLU A 59 15.37 32.17 -1.50
CA GLU A 59 14.03 31.95 -0.94
C GLU A 59 13.97 30.65 -0.13
N ARG A 60 14.45 29.52 -0.70
CA ARG A 60 14.50 28.22 0.00
C ARG A 60 15.35 28.28 1.27
N ARG A 61 16.49 28.98 1.24
CA ARG A 61 17.32 29.21 2.44
C ARG A 61 16.58 30.04 3.49
N SER A 62 15.83 31.07 3.09
CA SER A 62 15.04 31.88 4.02
C SER A 62 13.91 31.07 4.65
N VAL A 63 13.24 30.19 3.89
CA VAL A 63 12.25 29.25 4.44
C VAL A 63 12.89 28.31 5.46
N LEU A 64 14.06 27.76 5.14
CA LEU A 64 14.80 26.87 6.05
C LEU A 64 15.28 27.59 7.33
N GLU A 65 15.70 28.85 7.22
CA GLU A 65 16.06 29.70 8.36
C GLU A 65 14.84 29.98 9.25
N ARG A 66 13.68 30.27 8.67
CA ARG A 66 12.42 30.42 9.42
C ARG A 66 11.99 29.14 10.10
N GLU A 67 12.16 27.98 9.44
CA GLU A 67 11.90 26.66 10.02
C GLU A 67 12.82 26.43 11.25
N SER A 68 14.11 26.72 11.13
CA SER A 68 15.06 26.67 12.24
C SER A 68 14.66 27.57 13.41
N GLN A 69 14.30 28.82 13.11
CA GLN A 69 13.94 29.80 14.13
C GLN A 69 12.65 29.42 14.85
N LEU A 70 11.69 28.84 14.13
CA LEU A 70 10.45 28.31 14.66
C LEU A 70 10.72 27.18 15.67
N TYR A 71 11.48 26.16 15.28
CA TYR A 71 11.80 25.04 16.17
C TYR A 71 12.67 25.44 17.37
N GLY A 72 13.61 26.38 17.17
CA GLY A 72 14.39 26.96 18.27
C GLY A 72 13.52 27.76 19.26
N SER A 73 12.58 28.54 18.75
CA SER A 73 11.62 29.31 19.56
C SER A 73 10.62 28.41 20.27
N PHE A 74 10.23 27.27 19.67
CA PHE A 74 9.38 26.26 20.32
C PHE A 74 10.09 25.55 21.47
N ASP A 75 11.34 25.11 21.32
CA ASP A 75 12.11 24.53 22.44
C ASP A 75 12.24 25.53 23.60
N GLY A 76 12.47 26.81 23.29
CA GLY A 76 12.45 27.90 24.26
C GLY A 76 11.09 28.05 24.96
N ALA A 77 10.00 28.18 24.21
CA ALA A 77 8.64 28.33 24.73
C ALA A 77 8.23 27.15 25.65
N MET A 78 8.63 25.93 25.32
CA MET A 78 8.34 24.74 26.13
C MET A 78 9.06 24.73 27.48
N LYS A 79 10.28 25.29 27.54
CA LYS A 79 10.99 25.52 28.82
C LYS A 79 10.31 26.58 29.68
N PHE A 80 9.70 27.61 29.07
CA PHE A 80 8.90 28.61 29.81
C PHE A 80 7.62 28.00 30.41
N ILE A 81 6.91 27.14 29.66
CA ILE A 81 5.69 26.46 30.14
C ILE A 81 5.99 25.57 31.36
N LYS A 82 7.18 24.96 31.40
CA LYS A 82 7.65 24.21 32.58
C LYS A 82 7.89 25.10 33.79
N GLY A 83 8.49 26.27 33.59
CA GLY A 83 8.66 27.28 34.63
C GLY A 83 7.31 27.76 35.19
N ASP A 84 6.33 27.98 34.31
CA ASP A 84 4.97 28.39 34.68
C ASP A 84 4.25 27.31 35.51
N ALA A 85 4.36 26.04 35.12
CA ALA A 85 3.79 24.92 35.90
C ALA A 85 4.41 24.79 37.30
N ILE A 86 5.73 24.99 37.44
CA ILE A 86 6.41 24.99 38.74
C ILE A 86 5.95 26.17 39.59
N ALA A 87 5.87 27.37 39.00
CA ALA A 87 5.40 28.57 39.68
C ALA A 87 3.95 28.40 40.17
N GLY A 88 3.07 27.81 39.36
CA GLY A 88 1.68 27.51 39.74
C GLY A 88 1.58 26.60 40.96
N ILE A 89 2.40 25.53 41.03
CA ILE A 89 2.44 24.64 42.20
C ILE A 89 2.92 25.38 43.45
N ILE A 90 3.92 26.26 43.31
CA ILE A 90 4.43 27.08 44.43
C ILE A 90 3.35 28.05 44.91
N ILE A 91 2.67 28.75 44.00
CA ILE A 91 1.58 29.70 44.33
C ILE A 91 0.46 28.99 45.09
N ILE A 92 0.06 27.79 44.64
CA ILE A 92 -0.94 26.96 45.33
C ILE A 92 -0.48 26.64 46.76
N PHE A 93 0.78 26.24 46.95
CA PHE A 93 1.29 25.89 48.28
C PHE A 93 1.37 27.11 49.21
N VAL A 94 1.76 28.28 48.67
CA VAL A 94 1.79 29.56 49.40
C VAL A 94 0.37 29.99 49.78
N ASN A 95 -0.59 29.91 48.85
CA ASN A 95 -1.99 30.26 49.10
C ASN A 95 -2.62 29.31 50.13
N PHE A 96 -2.28 28.02 50.09
CA PHE A 96 -2.73 27.03 51.06
C PHE A 96 -2.27 27.38 52.49
N ILE A 97 -0.95 27.53 52.69
CA ILE A 97 -0.37 27.78 54.01
C ILE A 97 -0.70 29.19 54.50
N GLY A 98 -0.56 30.19 53.62
CA GLY A 98 -0.87 31.59 53.92
C GLY A 98 -2.33 31.80 54.26
N GLY A 99 -3.23 31.16 53.51
CA GLY A 99 -4.67 31.18 53.76
C GLY A 99 -5.02 30.61 55.15
N ILE A 100 -4.49 29.43 55.50
CA ILE A 100 -4.70 28.83 56.81
C ILE A 100 -4.14 29.72 57.92
N SER A 101 -2.92 30.24 57.75
CA SER A 101 -2.26 31.10 58.74
C SER A 101 -3.03 32.40 58.99
N VAL A 102 -3.52 33.06 57.92
CA VAL A 102 -4.34 34.28 58.03
C VAL A 102 -5.73 33.98 58.59
N GLY A 103 -6.34 32.85 58.19
CA GLY A 103 -7.63 32.38 58.72
C GLY A 103 -7.60 32.19 60.23
N MET A 104 -6.53 31.60 60.76
CA MET A 104 -6.36 31.39 62.20
C MET A 104 -5.99 32.68 62.93
N THR A 105 -5.05 33.47 62.40
CA THR A 105 -4.49 34.63 63.12
C THR A 105 -5.37 35.89 63.05
N ARG A 106 -5.98 36.18 61.89
CA ARG A 106 -6.78 37.40 61.68
C ARG A 106 -8.29 37.16 61.76
N HIS A 107 -8.77 35.99 61.33
CA HIS A 107 -10.20 35.68 61.33
C HIS A 107 -10.65 34.83 62.52
N GLY A 108 -9.74 34.46 63.42
CA GLY A 108 -10.04 33.71 64.65
C GLY A 108 -10.62 32.31 64.39
N MET A 109 -10.43 31.76 63.19
CA MET A 109 -10.92 30.42 62.85
C MET A 109 -10.13 29.35 63.59
N ASP A 110 -10.81 28.30 64.04
CA ASP A 110 -10.13 27.10 64.52
C ASP A 110 -9.44 26.37 63.34
N LEU A 111 -8.41 25.59 63.64
CA LEU A 111 -7.58 24.92 62.64
C LEU A 111 -8.40 24.06 61.66
N SER A 112 -9.45 23.40 62.14
CA SER A 112 -10.30 22.54 61.30
C SER A 112 -11.11 23.36 60.30
N SER A 113 -11.74 24.44 60.75
CA SER A 113 -12.50 25.35 59.88
C SER A 113 -11.61 26.10 58.88
N ALA A 114 -10.42 26.53 59.31
CA ALA A 114 -9.44 27.17 58.44
C ALA A 114 -8.93 26.18 57.35
N LEU A 115 -8.62 24.94 57.73
CA LEU A 115 -8.25 23.90 56.78
C LEU A 115 -9.36 23.66 55.75
N SER A 116 -10.60 23.43 56.16
CA SER A 116 -11.70 23.16 55.23
C SER A 116 -11.90 24.28 54.20
N THR A 117 -11.97 25.53 54.68
CA THR A 117 -12.26 26.71 53.84
C THR A 117 -11.13 27.02 52.87
N TYR A 118 -9.90 27.14 53.37
CA TYR A 118 -8.76 27.52 52.54
C TYR A 118 -8.25 26.36 51.66
N THR A 119 -8.46 25.10 52.06
CA THR A 119 -8.25 23.95 51.16
C THR A 119 -9.21 24.01 49.97
N MET A 120 -10.50 24.28 50.19
CA MET A 120 -11.48 24.37 49.10
C MET A 120 -11.18 25.51 48.14
N LEU A 121 -10.86 26.70 48.67
CA LEU A 121 -10.50 27.86 47.85
C LEU A 121 -9.22 27.64 47.05
N THR A 122 -8.18 27.08 47.68
CA THR A 122 -6.89 26.83 47.01
C THR A 122 -6.99 25.74 45.95
N ILE A 123 -7.80 24.70 46.17
CA ILE A 123 -8.08 23.69 45.15
C ILE A 123 -8.84 24.30 43.97
N GLY A 124 -9.85 25.14 44.24
CA GLY A 124 -10.62 25.83 43.21
C GLY A 124 -9.73 26.69 42.31
N ASP A 125 -8.89 27.53 42.92
CA ASP A 125 -7.92 28.39 42.21
C ASP A 125 -6.90 27.55 41.40
N GLY A 126 -6.37 26.48 42.01
CA GLY A 126 -5.45 25.57 41.35
C GLY A 126 -6.05 24.81 40.15
N LEU A 127 -7.33 24.45 40.20
CA LEU A 127 -8.03 23.82 39.07
C LEU A 127 -8.30 24.83 37.93
N VAL A 128 -8.61 26.08 38.25
CA VAL A 128 -8.81 27.14 37.24
C VAL A 128 -7.49 27.46 36.52
N ALA A 129 -6.39 27.55 37.27
CA ALA A 129 -5.05 27.78 36.72
C ALA A 129 -4.57 26.66 35.78
N GLN A 130 -5.17 25.47 35.84
CA GLN A 130 -4.81 24.34 34.97
C GLN A 130 -5.44 24.42 33.57
N ILE A 131 -6.55 25.13 33.39
CA ILE A 131 -7.24 25.22 32.08
C ILE A 131 -6.33 25.87 31.03
N PRO A 132 -5.70 27.04 31.29
CA PRO A 132 -4.76 27.65 30.33
C PRO A 132 -3.57 26.74 30.04
N ALA A 133 -2.98 26.12 31.07
CA ALA A 133 -1.81 25.26 30.92
C ALA A 133 -2.10 24.03 30.04
N LEU A 134 -3.28 23.42 30.19
CA LEU A 134 -3.72 22.32 29.34
C LEU A 134 -3.92 22.77 27.88
N LEU A 135 -4.56 23.92 27.66
CA LEU A 135 -4.78 24.47 26.32
C LEU A 135 -3.46 24.77 25.60
N ILE A 136 -2.49 25.34 26.33
CA ILE A 136 -1.15 25.62 25.80
C ILE A 136 -0.44 24.31 25.42
N ALA A 137 -0.49 23.29 26.28
CA ALA A 137 0.16 22.01 26.02
C ALA A 137 -0.46 21.26 24.83
N ILE A 138 -1.79 21.26 24.70
CA ILE A 138 -2.49 20.68 23.55
C ILE A 138 -2.12 21.43 22.27
N SER A 139 -2.13 22.77 22.31
CA SER A 139 -1.77 23.61 21.16
C SER A 139 -0.34 23.35 20.69
N ALA A 140 0.62 23.29 21.62
CA ALA A 140 2.01 22.97 21.33
C ALA A 140 2.15 21.55 20.75
N GLY A 141 1.47 20.55 21.33
CA GLY A 141 1.47 19.17 20.82
C GLY A 141 0.91 19.05 19.41
N PHE A 142 -0.18 19.76 19.09
CA PHE A 142 -0.74 19.82 17.73
C PHE A 142 0.20 20.50 16.72
N ILE A 143 0.92 21.54 17.13
CA ILE A 143 1.88 22.23 16.25
C ILE A 143 3.10 21.35 15.97
N VAL A 144 3.63 20.65 16.98
CA VAL A 144 4.85 19.82 16.84
C VAL A 144 4.61 18.54 16.02
N THR A 145 3.42 17.96 16.09
CA THR A 145 3.10 16.67 15.45
C THR A 145 2.72 16.77 13.97
N ARG A 146 2.50 17.98 13.43
CA ARG A 146 2.12 18.17 12.04
C ARG A 146 3.30 18.68 11.21
N VAL A 147 3.98 17.76 10.52
CA VAL A 147 5.10 18.04 9.62
C VAL A 147 4.58 18.15 8.18
N ASN A 148 4.99 19.21 7.49
CA ASN A 148 4.82 19.54 6.06
C ASN A 148 3.56 20.29 5.61
N GLY A 149 3.78 21.36 4.84
CA GLY A 149 3.35 21.33 3.44
C GLY A 149 2.73 22.59 2.86
N ASP A 150 2.04 23.41 3.64
CA ASP A 150 1.33 24.57 3.09
C ASP A 150 1.70 25.85 3.81
N SER A 151 2.03 26.87 3.03
CA SER A 151 2.19 28.26 3.44
C SER A 151 0.89 28.91 3.95
N ASP A 152 -0.15 28.12 4.18
CA ASP A 152 -1.49 28.60 4.52
C ASP A 152 -1.70 28.64 6.05
N ASN A 153 -2.57 29.55 6.48
CA ASN A 153 -2.81 29.83 7.89
C ASN A 153 -3.29 28.56 8.64
N MET A 154 -2.40 27.95 9.43
CA MET A 154 -2.66 26.76 10.22
C MET A 154 -3.96 26.84 11.04
N GLY A 155 -4.23 27.99 11.67
CA GLY A 155 -5.46 28.22 12.43
C GLY A 155 -6.72 28.13 11.56
N ARG A 156 -6.67 28.58 10.31
CA ARG A 156 -7.78 28.50 9.36
C ARG A 156 -8.04 27.05 8.96
N ASN A 157 -7.00 26.26 8.70
CA ASN A 157 -7.12 24.85 8.35
C ASN A 157 -7.69 24.01 9.51
N ILE A 158 -7.23 24.27 10.74
CA ILE A 158 -7.77 23.62 11.95
C ILE A 158 -9.24 23.98 12.13
N MET A 159 -9.60 25.26 12.03
CA MET A 159 -10.98 25.71 12.17
C MET A 159 -11.88 25.09 11.09
N THR A 160 -11.37 24.99 9.86
CA THR A 160 -12.10 24.39 8.74
C THR A 160 -12.30 22.87 8.94
N GLN A 161 -11.30 22.16 9.46
CA GLN A 161 -11.39 20.72 9.74
C GLN A 161 -12.36 20.42 10.90
N LEU A 162 -12.32 21.19 11.97
CA LEU A 162 -13.22 21.04 13.11
C LEU A 162 -14.68 21.35 12.74
N LEU A 163 -14.91 22.44 12.01
CA LEU A 163 -16.25 22.85 11.57
C LEU A 163 -16.83 21.98 10.44
N ASN A 164 -15.98 21.29 9.66
CA ASN A 164 -16.46 20.38 8.61
C ASN A 164 -16.76 18.96 9.12
N ASN A 165 -16.36 18.60 10.35
CA ASN A 165 -16.66 17.29 10.90
C ASN A 165 -18.03 17.30 11.64
N PRO A 166 -19.07 16.65 11.09
CA PRO A 166 -20.41 16.68 11.67
C PRO A 166 -20.49 16.05 13.07
N PHE A 167 -19.65 15.06 13.37
CA PHE A 167 -19.61 14.43 14.68
C PHE A 167 -19.09 15.41 15.75
N VAL A 168 -18.04 16.17 15.44
CA VAL A 168 -17.45 17.16 16.34
C VAL A 168 -18.46 18.28 16.65
N LEU A 169 -19.18 18.77 15.65
CA LEU A 169 -20.21 19.81 15.84
C LEU A 169 -21.33 19.37 16.80
N VAL A 170 -21.85 18.14 16.65
CA VAL A 170 -22.92 17.61 17.50
C VAL A 170 -22.45 17.40 18.93
N VAL A 171 -21.29 16.78 19.11
CA VAL A 171 -20.70 16.57 20.44
C VAL A 171 -20.47 17.91 21.15
N THR A 172 -19.95 18.90 20.43
CA THR A 172 -19.70 20.25 20.98
C THR A 172 -21.01 20.96 21.35
N ALA A 173 -22.05 20.87 20.51
CA ALA A 173 -23.35 21.47 20.80
C ALA A 173 -24.02 20.86 22.05
N ILE A 174 -23.94 19.53 22.21
CA ILE A 174 -24.44 18.81 23.38
C ILE A 174 -23.65 19.19 24.64
N LEU A 175 -22.32 19.21 24.56
CA LEU A 175 -21.47 19.57 25.68
C LEU A 175 -21.74 21.02 26.14
N THR A 176 -21.89 21.94 25.18
CA THR A 176 -22.17 23.36 25.44
C THR A 176 -23.49 23.55 26.19
N ILE A 177 -24.55 22.84 25.80
CA ILE A 177 -25.84 22.94 26.49
C ILE A 177 -25.81 22.26 27.86
N SER A 178 -25.11 21.13 28.00
CA SER A 178 -24.89 20.46 29.29
C SER A 178 -24.07 21.32 30.25
N MET A 179 -23.15 22.15 29.75
CA MET A 179 -22.38 23.08 30.57
C MET A 179 -23.25 24.24 31.07
N GLY A 180 -24.21 24.70 30.26
CA GLY A 180 -25.17 25.72 30.64
C GLY A 180 -26.14 25.32 31.75
N THR A 181 -26.36 24.02 31.99
CA THR A 181 -27.20 23.52 33.09
C THR A 181 -26.48 23.47 34.43
N LEU A 182 -25.17 23.74 34.46
CA LEU A 182 -24.40 23.81 35.70
C LEU A 182 -24.75 25.10 36.48
N PRO A 183 -25.01 25.00 37.79
CA PRO A 183 -25.35 26.16 38.61
C PRO A 183 -24.20 27.17 38.64
N GLY A 184 -24.49 28.43 38.30
CA GLY A 184 -23.51 29.52 38.23
C GLY A 184 -23.12 29.96 36.81
N PHE A 185 -23.51 29.22 35.76
CA PHE A 185 -23.25 29.60 34.37
C PHE A 185 -24.47 30.31 33.72
N PRO A 186 -24.26 31.32 32.86
CA PRO A 186 -25.36 32.04 32.19
C PRO A 186 -26.00 31.17 31.10
N LEU A 187 -27.02 30.38 31.48
CA LEU A 187 -27.75 29.46 30.60
C LEU A 187 -28.18 30.08 29.23
N PRO A 188 -28.67 31.33 29.14
CA PRO A 188 -29.03 31.93 27.85
C PRO A 188 -27.88 31.99 26.83
N VAL A 189 -26.64 32.24 27.28
CA VAL A 189 -25.46 32.35 26.40
C VAL A 189 -25.11 30.99 25.80
N PHE A 190 -25.11 29.94 26.63
CA PHE A 190 -24.78 28.57 26.19
C PHE A 190 -25.86 27.98 25.28
N VAL A 191 -27.13 28.30 25.53
CA VAL A 191 -28.24 27.90 24.65
C VAL A 191 -28.10 28.55 23.27
N ILE A 192 -27.82 29.85 23.20
CA ILE A 192 -27.59 30.55 21.92
C ILE A 192 -26.42 29.91 21.16
N LEU A 193 -25.30 29.63 21.83
CA LEU A 193 -24.13 29.03 21.20
C LEU A 193 -24.40 27.60 20.69
N SER A 194 -25.12 26.79 21.46
CA SER A 194 -25.54 25.44 21.06
C SER A 194 -26.48 25.46 19.85
N VAL A 195 -27.39 26.43 19.78
CA VAL A 195 -28.27 26.65 18.62
C VAL A 195 -27.46 27.00 17.37
N VAL A 196 -26.48 27.91 17.46
CA VAL A 196 -25.62 28.27 16.32
C VAL A 196 -24.85 27.05 15.80
N LEU A 197 -24.26 26.24 16.68
CA LEU A 197 -23.55 25.02 16.29
C LEU A 197 -24.49 23.97 15.65
N SER A 198 -25.71 23.83 16.19
CA SER A 198 -26.72 22.92 15.65
C SER A 198 -27.24 23.36 14.28
N VAL A 199 -27.37 24.67 14.06
CA VAL A 199 -27.72 25.26 12.77
C VAL A 199 -26.61 25.05 11.73
N LEU A 200 -25.34 25.24 12.11
CA LEU A 200 -24.19 24.93 11.25
C LEU A 200 -24.14 23.45 10.86
N PHE A 201 -24.38 22.55 11.82
CA PHE A 201 -24.54 21.12 11.55
C PHE A 201 -25.67 20.85 10.56
N TYR A 202 -26.83 21.47 10.74
CA TYR A 202 -27.98 21.30 9.85
C TYR A 202 -27.66 21.73 8.41
N PHE A 203 -26.98 22.87 8.22
CA PHE A 203 -26.57 23.32 6.89
C PHE A 203 -25.57 22.37 6.24
N LYS A 204 -24.55 21.90 6.98
CA LYS A 204 -23.54 20.95 6.48
C LYS A 204 -24.13 19.57 6.20
N PHE A 205 -25.01 19.09 7.06
CA PHE A 205 -25.73 17.83 6.86
C PHE A 205 -26.64 17.91 5.64
N ARG A 206 -27.32 19.05 5.43
CA ARG A 206 -28.14 19.30 4.25
C ARG A 206 -27.30 19.39 2.97
N GLU A 207 -26.12 20.00 3.01
CA GLU A 207 -25.16 20.06 1.89
C GLU A 207 -24.61 18.67 1.54
N ALA A 208 -24.28 17.86 2.55
CA ALA A 208 -23.88 16.46 2.38
C ALA A 208 -25.03 15.60 1.80
N LYS A 209 -26.27 15.82 2.24
CA LYS A 209 -27.46 15.12 1.74
C LYS A 209 -27.87 15.59 0.34
N ARG A 210 -27.65 16.87 -0.01
CA ARG A 210 -27.86 17.42 -1.35
C ARG A 210 -26.78 16.95 -2.34
N SER A 211 -25.56 16.68 -1.84
CA SER A 211 -24.48 16.00 -2.57
C SER A 211 -24.68 14.48 -2.67
N ALA A 212 -25.55 13.89 -1.83
CA ALA A 212 -25.95 12.48 -1.89
C ALA A 212 -27.27 12.23 -2.66
N ALA A 213 -28.10 13.26 -2.84
CA ALA A 213 -29.37 13.22 -3.58
C ALA A 213 -29.27 13.73 -5.03
N LYS A 214 -28.12 14.32 -5.43
CA LYS A 214 -27.63 14.11 -6.79
C LYS A 214 -27.20 12.65 -6.88
N PRO A 215 -27.53 11.92 -7.96
CA PRO A 215 -26.95 10.59 -8.14
C PRO A 215 -25.44 10.77 -8.00
N LYS A 216 -24.86 10.09 -7.00
CA LYS A 216 -23.44 9.86 -6.96
C LYS A 216 -23.14 8.99 -8.18
N THR A 217 -22.96 9.62 -9.33
CA THR A 217 -21.82 9.25 -10.16
C THR A 217 -20.65 9.14 -9.19
N SER A 218 -20.16 7.93 -9.08
CA SER A 218 -18.86 7.64 -8.52
C SER A 218 -17.92 8.80 -8.86
N LYS A 219 -17.17 9.30 -7.87
CA LYS A 219 -15.78 9.72 -8.14
C LYS A 219 -14.93 8.46 -8.37
N GLY A 220 -15.43 7.62 -9.25
CA GLY A 220 -14.66 6.77 -10.14
C GLY A 220 -14.67 7.55 -11.44
N GLU A 221 -13.51 7.62 -12.06
CA GLU A 221 -13.28 8.02 -13.44
C GLU A 221 -14.58 8.13 -14.23
N GLN A 222 -14.94 9.35 -14.65
CA GLN A 222 -15.91 9.48 -15.72
C GLN A 222 -15.39 8.61 -16.87
N PRO A 223 -16.17 7.64 -17.39
CA PRO A 223 -15.87 7.13 -18.71
C PRO A 223 -15.87 8.34 -19.63
N LEU A 224 -14.81 8.50 -20.42
CA LEU A 224 -14.82 9.43 -21.54
C LEU A 224 -16.10 9.18 -22.34
N SER A 225 -17.09 10.05 -22.19
CA SER A 225 -18.13 10.18 -23.20
C SER A 225 -17.49 10.96 -24.33
N ILE A 226 -16.80 10.24 -25.21
CA ILE A 226 -16.55 10.73 -26.56
C ILE A 226 -17.95 10.78 -27.17
N GLU A 227 -18.52 11.98 -27.31
CA GLU A 227 -19.59 12.16 -28.28
C GLU A 227 -19.00 11.79 -29.63
N GLU A 228 -19.29 10.58 -30.11
CA GLU A 228 -19.07 10.19 -31.49
C GLU A 228 -19.97 11.07 -32.37
N LYS A 229 -19.47 12.26 -32.69
CA LYS A 229 -19.88 12.92 -33.93
C LYS A 229 -19.26 12.11 -35.05
N GLU A 230 -20.11 11.32 -35.72
CA GLU A 230 -19.81 10.68 -36.99
C GLU A 230 -19.02 11.66 -37.89
N GLY A 231 -17.75 11.33 -38.17
CA GLY A 231 -16.95 12.01 -39.19
C GLY A 231 -15.52 12.42 -38.83
N SER A 232 -15.02 12.22 -37.60
CA SER A 232 -13.60 12.49 -37.27
C SER A 232 -12.94 11.32 -36.57
N SER A 233 -11.83 10.81 -37.12
CA SER A 233 -10.97 9.79 -36.52
C SER A 233 -10.13 10.31 -35.34
N LEU A 234 -10.23 11.60 -35.04
CA LEU A 234 -9.61 12.25 -33.88
C LEU A 234 -10.71 12.58 -32.86
N GLY A 235 -10.65 11.90 -31.71
CA GLY A 235 -11.53 12.18 -30.58
C GLY A 235 -11.26 13.58 -30.02
N LEU A 236 -12.30 14.39 -29.90
CA LEU A 236 -12.21 15.73 -29.30
C LEU A 236 -12.57 15.62 -27.82
N ILE A 237 -11.60 15.88 -26.94
CA ILE A 237 -11.88 16.00 -25.50
C ILE A 237 -12.50 17.37 -25.27
N GLY A 238 -13.78 17.41 -24.87
CA GLY A 238 -14.56 18.66 -24.79
C GLY A 238 -14.04 19.68 -23.78
N ASP A 239 -13.43 19.23 -22.68
CA ASP A 239 -12.90 20.11 -21.63
C ASP A 239 -11.59 19.53 -21.08
N LEU A 240 -10.52 19.69 -21.86
CA LEU A 240 -9.18 19.14 -21.57
C LEU A 240 -8.67 19.58 -20.19
N ASP A 241 -9.01 20.79 -19.74
CA ASP A 241 -8.56 21.36 -18.47
C ASP A 241 -9.23 20.70 -17.25
N LYS A 242 -10.28 19.89 -17.43
CA LYS A 242 -10.97 19.15 -16.37
C LYS A 242 -10.66 17.66 -16.34
N VAL A 243 -9.97 17.14 -17.36
CA VAL A 243 -9.59 15.73 -17.40
C VAL A 243 -8.38 15.52 -16.51
N SER A 244 -8.47 14.59 -15.56
CA SER A 244 -7.32 14.15 -14.79
C SER A 244 -6.26 13.61 -15.74
N THR A 245 -5.01 14.04 -15.59
CA THR A 245 -3.87 13.53 -16.36
C THR A 245 -3.52 12.07 -16.03
N GLU A 246 -4.24 11.45 -15.10
CA GLU A 246 -4.05 10.06 -14.68
C GLU A 246 -4.67 9.12 -15.71
N THR A 247 -3.89 8.14 -16.15
CA THR A 247 -4.35 7.05 -17.02
C THR A 247 -5.22 6.09 -16.23
N VAL A 248 -6.24 5.53 -16.88
CA VAL A 248 -7.00 4.41 -16.30
C VAL A 248 -6.06 3.19 -16.19
N PRO A 249 -5.83 2.64 -14.98
CA PRO A 249 -4.80 1.61 -14.79
C PRO A 249 -5.10 0.30 -15.50
N LEU A 250 -6.35 -0.19 -15.47
CA LEU A 250 -6.72 -1.49 -16.04
C LEU A 250 -8.04 -1.41 -16.82
N ILE A 251 -7.98 -1.77 -18.11
CA ILE A 251 -9.15 -1.86 -18.98
C ILE A 251 -9.17 -3.23 -19.65
N LEU A 252 -10.34 -3.86 -19.68
CA LEU A 252 -10.63 -5.05 -20.47
C LEU A 252 -11.58 -4.66 -21.60
N LEU A 253 -11.09 -4.74 -22.84
CA LEU A 253 -11.94 -4.65 -24.02
C LEU A 253 -12.60 -6.00 -24.26
N VAL A 254 -13.92 -6.00 -24.25
CA VAL A 254 -14.76 -7.19 -24.45
C VAL A 254 -15.67 -7.01 -25.67
N PRO A 255 -16.11 -8.10 -26.32
CA PRO A 255 -17.05 -8.02 -27.43
C PRO A 255 -18.40 -7.46 -26.96
N LYS A 256 -19.01 -6.58 -27.77
CA LYS A 256 -20.32 -5.97 -27.47
C LYS A 256 -21.40 -7.02 -27.19
N SER A 257 -21.35 -8.15 -27.89
CA SER A 257 -22.26 -9.29 -27.74
C SER A 257 -22.23 -9.94 -26.36
N ARG A 258 -21.06 -9.98 -25.70
CA ARG A 258 -20.85 -10.68 -24.42
C ARG A 258 -20.67 -9.73 -23.22
N ARG A 259 -20.66 -8.42 -23.44
CA ARG A 259 -20.41 -7.41 -22.39
C ARG A 259 -21.37 -7.56 -21.21
N GLU A 260 -22.68 -7.61 -21.48
CA GLU A 260 -23.69 -7.73 -20.43
C GLU A 260 -23.54 -9.02 -19.60
N ASP A 261 -23.19 -10.12 -20.25
CA ASP A 261 -23.05 -11.42 -19.58
C ASP A 261 -21.81 -11.44 -18.67
N LEU A 262 -20.71 -10.81 -19.11
CA LEU A 262 -19.50 -10.67 -18.30
C LEU A 262 -19.69 -9.69 -17.12
N GLU A 263 -20.48 -8.64 -17.31
CA GLU A 263 -20.88 -7.73 -16.23
C GLU A 263 -21.78 -8.45 -15.21
N LYS A 264 -22.79 -9.20 -15.66
CA LYS A 264 -23.66 -10.04 -14.80
C LYS A 264 -22.85 -11.11 -14.05
N ALA A 265 -21.83 -11.68 -14.70
CA ALA A 265 -20.89 -12.62 -14.08
C ALA A 265 -19.90 -11.96 -13.10
N GLN A 266 -19.92 -10.63 -12.97
CA GLN A 266 -19.03 -9.85 -12.11
C GLN A 266 -17.54 -10.12 -12.38
N LEU A 267 -17.16 -10.26 -13.66
CA LEU A 267 -15.80 -10.64 -14.05
C LEU A 267 -14.73 -9.75 -13.40
N ALA A 268 -14.91 -8.44 -13.41
CA ALA A 268 -13.97 -7.47 -12.84
C ALA A 268 -13.74 -7.69 -11.33
N GLU A 269 -14.82 -7.81 -10.56
CA GLU A 269 -14.74 -8.00 -9.10
C GLU A 269 -14.18 -9.38 -8.73
N ARG A 270 -14.52 -10.42 -9.52
CA ARG A 270 -13.96 -11.76 -9.37
C ARG A 270 -12.47 -11.78 -9.66
N LEU A 271 -12.02 -11.12 -10.72
CA LEU A 271 -10.60 -11.00 -11.07
C LEU A 271 -9.82 -10.36 -9.92
N ARG A 272 -10.30 -9.22 -9.40
CA ARG A 272 -9.64 -8.51 -8.28
C ARG A 272 -9.59 -9.37 -7.01
N SER A 273 -10.70 -10.02 -6.68
CA SER A 273 -10.81 -10.88 -5.50
C SER A 273 -9.89 -12.10 -5.60
N GLN A 274 -9.92 -12.79 -6.74
CA GLN A 274 -9.13 -13.99 -6.95
C GLN A 274 -7.64 -13.68 -7.07
N PHE A 275 -7.26 -12.58 -7.73
CA PHE A 275 -5.87 -12.13 -7.78
C PHE A 275 -5.32 -11.81 -6.39
N PHE A 276 -6.12 -11.20 -5.52
CA PHE A 276 -5.74 -10.99 -4.12
C PHE A 276 -5.59 -12.31 -3.34
N ILE A 277 -6.42 -13.31 -3.63
CA ILE A 277 -6.29 -14.65 -3.04
C ILE A 277 -4.99 -15.32 -3.49
N ASP A 278 -4.67 -15.26 -4.78
CA ASP A 278 -3.56 -16.01 -5.36
C ASP A 278 -2.21 -15.32 -5.22
N TYR A 279 -2.17 -13.98 -5.22
CA TYR A 279 -0.93 -13.19 -5.20
C TYR A 279 -0.77 -12.32 -3.94
N GLY A 280 -1.85 -12.04 -3.20
CA GLY A 280 -1.80 -11.21 -2.00
C GLY A 280 -1.73 -9.70 -2.26
N VAL A 281 -1.86 -9.27 -3.52
CA VAL A 281 -1.85 -7.86 -3.93
C VAL A 281 -3.24 -7.45 -4.38
N ARG A 282 -3.62 -6.20 -4.09
CA ARG A 282 -4.89 -5.62 -4.52
C ARG A 282 -4.71 -4.98 -5.88
N LEU A 283 -5.50 -5.41 -6.86
CA LEU A 283 -5.54 -4.77 -8.17
C LEU A 283 -6.32 -3.44 -8.11
N PRO A 284 -5.94 -2.46 -8.93
CA PRO A 284 -6.78 -1.30 -9.25
C PRO A 284 -8.18 -1.70 -9.72
N GLU A 285 -9.06 -0.71 -9.89
CA GLU A 285 -10.35 -0.94 -10.52
C GLU A 285 -10.16 -1.42 -11.96
N VAL A 286 -10.96 -2.40 -12.39
CA VAL A 286 -10.86 -3.00 -13.72
C VAL A 286 -12.10 -2.58 -14.50
N LEU A 287 -11.92 -1.74 -15.51
CA LEU A 287 -13.02 -1.26 -16.34
C LEU A 287 -13.30 -2.21 -17.51
N LEU A 288 -14.57 -2.56 -17.70
CA LEU A 288 -15.04 -3.27 -18.89
C LEU A 288 -15.49 -2.25 -19.94
N ARG A 289 -14.87 -2.30 -21.12
CA ARG A 289 -15.20 -1.44 -22.27
C ARG A 289 -15.47 -2.29 -23.50
N ASP A 290 -16.25 -1.74 -24.42
CA ASP A 290 -16.53 -2.42 -25.69
C ASP A 290 -15.32 -2.30 -26.60
N GLY A 291 -14.86 -3.43 -27.12
CA GLY A 291 -13.86 -3.45 -28.17
C GLY A 291 -14.50 -3.34 -29.55
N GLU A 292 -14.13 -2.32 -30.31
CA GLU A 292 -14.55 -2.22 -31.72
C GLU A 292 -13.79 -3.24 -32.57
N GLY A 293 -14.52 -4.03 -33.36
CA GLY A 293 -13.93 -5.02 -34.26
C GLY A 293 -13.32 -6.25 -33.57
N LEU A 294 -13.65 -6.52 -32.30
CA LEU A 294 -13.26 -7.77 -31.63
C LEU A 294 -14.22 -8.91 -31.98
N ASP A 295 -13.65 -10.08 -32.27
CA ASP A 295 -14.41 -11.33 -32.40
C ASP A 295 -15.07 -11.72 -31.07
N ASP A 296 -16.17 -12.49 -31.12
CA ASP A 296 -16.95 -12.92 -29.95
C ASP A 296 -16.16 -13.71 -28.89
N ASN A 297 -14.99 -14.24 -29.25
CA ASN A 297 -14.11 -15.01 -28.38
C ASN A 297 -12.80 -14.28 -28.07
N SER A 298 -12.67 -12.98 -28.41
CA SER A 298 -11.46 -12.20 -28.20
C SER A 298 -11.63 -11.19 -27.06
N ILE A 299 -10.67 -11.16 -26.13
CA ILE A 299 -10.58 -10.14 -25.07
C ILE A 299 -9.21 -9.46 -25.17
N VAL A 300 -9.16 -8.15 -24.98
CA VAL A 300 -7.89 -7.41 -24.94
C VAL A 300 -7.70 -6.75 -23.58
N LEU A 301 -6.54 -6.98 -22.96
CA LEU A 301 -6.13 -6.28 -21.74
C LEU A 301 -5.29 -5.05 -22.10
N LEU A 302 -5.69 -3.91 -21.53
CA LEU A 302 -4.92 -2.68 -21.56
C LEU A 302 -4.47 -2.35 -20.14
N ILE A 303 -3.23 -1.93 -20.02
CA ILE A 303 -2.64 -1.40 -18.78
C ILE A 303 -2.21 0.03 -19.08
N ASN A 304 -2.62 1.00 -18.24
CA ASN A 304 -2.37 2.43 -18.45
C ASN A 304 -2.78 2.89 -19.86
N GLU A 305 -3.96 2.41 -20.31
CA GLU A 305 -4.53 2.65 -21.65
C GLU A 305 -3.69 2.13 -22.85
N ILE A 306 -2.65 1.34 -22.60
CA ILE A 306 -1.82 0.71 -23.62
C ILE A 306 -2.20 -0.76 -23.75
N ARG A 307 -2.41 -1.22 -24.99
CA ARG A 307 -2.70 -2.62 -25.30
C ARG A 307 -1.50 -3.50 -24.93
N VAL A 308 -1.71 -4.43 -23.99
CA VAL A 308 -0.67 -5.35 -23.52
C VAL A 308 -0.81 -6.71 -24.19
N GLU A 309 -2.00 -7.30 -24.15
CA GLU A 309 -2.20 -8.66 -24.65
C GLU A 309 -3.64 -8.89 -25.14
N GLN A 310 -3.79 -9.73 -26.16
CA GLN A 310 -5.09 -10.21 -26.64
C GLN A 310 -5.19 -11.71 -26.34
N PHE A 311 -6.29 -12.12 -25.74
CA PHE A 311 -6.60 -13.49 -25.41
C PHE A 311 -7.75 -13.99 -26.28
N THR A 312 -7.67 -15.25 -26.70
CA THR A 312 -8.79 -15.96 -27.31
C THR A 312 -9.35 -16.97 -26.33
N VAL A 313 -10.61 -16.81 -25.97
CA VAL A 313 -11.33 -17.63 -24.99
C VAL A 313 -12.65 -18.07 -25.57
N TYR A 314 -12.82 -19.38 -25.73
CA TYR A 314 -14.08 -19.97 -26.19
C TYR A 314 -15.01 -20.19 -25.00
N PHE A 315 -15.84 -19.20 -24.70
CA PHE A 315 -16.69 -19.18 -23.50
C PHE A 315 -17.64 -20.37 -23.35
N ASP A 316 -18.04 -20.96 -24.47
CA ASP A 316 -19.01 -22.07 -24.53
C ASP A 316 -18.31 -23.46 -24.53
N LEU A 317 -16.98 -23.49 -24.46
CA LEU A 317 -16.16 -24.70 -24.48
C LEU A 317 -15.33 -24.85 -23.19
N MET A 318 -14.74 -26.02 -23.03
CA MET A 318 -13.87 -26.39 -21.92
C MET A 318 -12.43 -26.56 -22.39
N ARG A 319 -11.46 -25.97 -21.70
CA ARG A 319 -10.04 -26.14 -22.03
C ARG A 319 -9.50 -27.43 -21.43
N VAL A 320 -8.77 -28.19 -22.24
CA VAL A 320 -7.98 -29.37 -21.79
C VAL A 320 -6.56 -28.92 -21.46
N VAL A 321 -6.13 -29.07 -20.19
CA VAL A 321 -4.84 -28.54 -19.71
C VAL A 321 -3.67 -29.52 -19.95
N ASN A 322 -3.84 -30.82 -19.70
CA ASN A 322 -2.91 -31.89 -20.14
C ASN A 322 -3.39 -32.51 -21.44
N TYR A 323 -3.48 -31.72 -22.51
CA TYR A 323 -3.79 -32.33 -23.80
C TYR A 323 -2.70 -33.32 -24.23
N SER A 324 -3.14 -34.40 -24.88
CA SER A 324 -2.31 -35.42 -25.53
C SER A 324 -3.00 -35.84 -26.83
N ASP A 325 -2.25 -36.25 -27.84
CA ASP A 325 -2.78 -36.71 -29.13
C ASP A 325 -3.69 -37.94 -29.00
N GLU A 326 -3.64 -38.64 -27.86
CA GLU A 326 -4.58 -39.71 -27.51
C GLU A 326 -6.05 -39.25 -27.54
N VAL A 327 -6.31 -37.96 -27.29
CA VAL A 327 -7.67 -37.38 -27.36
C VAL A 327 -8.31 -37.59 -28.74
N VAL A 328 -7.52 -37.46 -29.81
CA VAL A 328 -8.00 -37.69 -31.19
C VAL A 328 -8.31 -39.16 -31.40
N SER A 329 -7.59 -40.06 -30.74
CA SER A 329 -7.83 -41.51 -30.82
C SER A 329 -9.17 -41.93 -30.21
N PHE A 330 -9.73 -41.12 -29.29
CA PHE A 330 -11.09 -41.31 -28.77
C PHE A 330 -12.19 -40.73 -29.68
N GLY A 331 -11.84 -40.22 -30.87
CA GLY A 331 -12.78 -39.63 -31.82
C GLY A 331 -13.24 -38.21 -31.45
N ILE A 332 -12.54 -37.55 -30.54
CA ILE A 332 -12.81 -36.17 -30.12
C ILE A 332 -11.93 -35.22 -30.94
N ASN A 333 -12.55 -34.27 -31.64
CA ASN A 333 -11.83 -33.27 -32.45
C ASN A 333 -11.82 -31.92 -31.73
N PRO A 334 -10.74 -31.58 -30.99
CA PRO A 334 -10.68 -30.33 -30.24
C PRO A 334 -10.56 -29.13 -31.18
N THR A 335 -11.14 -28.00 -30.77
CA THR A 335 -10.83 -26.70 -31.35
C THR A 335 -9.45 -26.27 -30.88
N ILE A 336 -8.54 -26.04 -31.81
CA ILE A 336 -7.15 -25.67 -31.54
C ILE A 336 -6.98 -24.16 -31.74
N HIS A 337 -6.42 -23.49 -30.74
CA HIS A 337 -5.98 -22.11 -30.83
C HIS A 337 -4.48 -22.03 -30.52
N GLN A 338 -3.72 -21.28 -31.32
CA GLN A 338 -2.29 -21.07 -31.10
C GLN A 338 -2.02 -19.60 -30.77
N GLN A 339 -1.23 -19.38 -29.72
CA GLN A 339 -0.72 -18.06 -29.34
C GLN A 339 0.79 -18.17 -29.16
N GLY A 340 1.55 -17.59 -30.10
CA GLY A 340 3.00 -17.82 -30.19
C GLY A 340 3.30 -19.30 -30.45
N SER A 341 4.16 -19.90 -29.62
CA SER A 341 4.45 -21.34 -29.68
C SER A 341 3.54 -22.19 -28.79
N SER A 342 2.67 -21.58 -27.98
CA SER A 342 1.77 -22.31 -27.08
C SER A 342 0.46 -22.68 -27.78
N GLN A 343 0.04 -23.93 -27.61
CA GLN A 343 -1.22 -24.45 -28.14
C GLN A 343 -2.27 -24.61 -27.04
N TYR A 344 -3.53 -24.33 -27.40
CA TYR A 344 -4.69 -24.39 -26.53
C TYR A 344 -5.76 -25.27 -27.17
N PHE A 345 -6.20 -26.28 -26.43
CA PHE A 345 -7.17 -27.27 -26.91
C PHE A 345 -8.49 -27.13 -26.17
N TRP A 346 -9.56 -26.97 -26.92
CA TRP A 346 -10.91 -26.75 -26.42
C TRP A 346 -11.85 -27.86 -26.89
N VAL A 347 -12.66 -28.37 -25.98
CA VAL A 347 -13.64 -29.43 -26.24
C VAL A 347 -15.03 -28.99 -25.78
N THR A 348 -16.06 -29.65 -26.28
CA THR A 348 -17.43 -29.41 -25.79
C THR A 348 -17.58 -29.88 -24.34
N HIS A 349 -18.61 -29.42 -23.65
CA HIS A 349 -18.90 -29.83 -22.27
C HIS A 349 -19.16 -31.35 -22.16
N GLU A 350 -19.82 -31.95 -23.14
CA GLU A 350 -20.11 -33.39 -23.18
C GLU A 350 -18.84 -34.25 -23.36
N GLU A 351 -17.93 -33.81 -24.24
CA GLU A 351 -16.64 -34.46 -24.44
C GLU A 351 -15.72 -34.27 -23.23
N GLY A 352 -15.82 -33.12 -22.56
CA GLY A 352 -15.10 -32.82 -21.34
C GLY A 352 -15.38 -33.83 -20.23
N GLU A 353 -16.65 -34.14 -19.93
CA GLU A 353 -16.95 -35.11 -18.87
C GLU A 353 -16.34 -36.50 -19.16
N LYS A 354 -16.30 -36.94 -20.43
CA LYS A 354 -15.63 -38.19 -20.84
C LYS A 354 -14.12 -38.12 -20.59
N LEU A 355 -13.48 -37.01 -20.95
CA LEU A 355 -12.04 -36.81 -20.74
C LEU A 355 -11.70 -36.75 -19.24
N ARG A 356 -12.59 -36.20 -18.40
CA ARG A 356 -12.40 -36.16 -16.95
C ARG A 356 -12.34 -37.56 -16.34
N GLU A 357 -13.17 -38.49 -16.79
CA GLU A 357 -13.12 -39.90 -16.37
C GLU A 357 -11.80 -40.59 -16.73
N LEU A 358 -11.16 -40.16 -17.81
CA LEU A 358 -9.86 -40.64 -18.27
C LEU A 358 -8.67 -39.93 -17.59
N GLY A 359 -8.92 -39.06 -16.60
CA GLY A 359 -7.87 -38.37 -15.84
C GLY A 359 -7.34 -37.08 -16.47
N TYR A 360 -8.00 -36.55 -17.51
CA TYR A 360 -7.66 -35.23 -18.04
C TYR A 360 -8.16 -34.11 -17.11
N VAL A 361 -7.33 -33.08 -16.98
CA VAL A 361 -7.60 -31.87 -16.21
C VAL A 361 -8.25 -30.85 -17.14
N LEU A 362 -9.48 -30.48 -16.80
CA LEU A 362 -10.26 -29.50 -17.55
C LEU A 362 -10.40 -28.19 -16.79
N ARG A 363 -10.49 -27.10 -17.54
CA ARG A 363 -10.70 -25.75 -17.00
C ARG A 363 -11.83 -25.07 -17.75
N ASN A 364 -12.73 -24.42 -17.03
CA ASN A 364 -13.81 -23.63 -17.64
C ASN A 364 -13.22 -22.41 -18.34
N ALA A 365 -13.94 -21.86 -19.31
CA ALA A 365 -13.48 -20.70 -20.07
C ALA A 365 -13.21 -19.45 -19.22
N LEU A 366 -14.07 -19.15 -18.23
CA LEU A 366 -13.85 -18.02 -17.31
C LEU A 366 -12.65 -18.22 -16.39
N ASP A 367 -12.43 -19.46 -15.93
CA ASP A 367 -11.26 -19.79 -15.12
C ASP A 367 -9.98 -19.68 -15.97
N GLU A 368 -10.03 -20.12 -17.23
CA GLU A 368 -8.92 -19.95 -18.17
C GLU A 368 -8.63 -18.47 -18.45
N LEU A 369 -9.66 -17.65 -18.66
CA LEU A 369 -9.52 -16.21 -18.81
C LEU A 369 -8.83 -15.60 -17.59
N TYR A 370 -9.28 -15.96 -16.38
CA TYR A 370 -8.63 -15.52 -15.15
C TYR A 370 -7.15 -15.92 -15.12
N HIS A 371 -6.83 -17.17 -15.45
CA HIS A 371 -5.44 -17.64 -15.47
C HIS A 371 -4.58 -16.85 -16.48
N CYS A 372 -5.08 -16.60 -17.69
CA CYS A 372 -4.40 -15.76 -18.68
C CYS A 372 -4.13 -14.35 -18.12
N LEU A 373 -5.18 -13.70 -17.62
CA LEU A 373 -5.08 -12.35 -17.07
C LEU A 373 -4.13 -12.30 -15.88
N ALA A 374 -4.19 -13.27 -14.98
CA ALA A 374 -3.35 -13.33 -13.79
C ALA A 374 -1.86 -13.47 -14.14
N VAL A 375 -1.52 -14.25 -15.18
CA VAL A 375 -0.14 -14.40 -15.68
C VAL A 375 0.36 -13.07 -16.25
N THR A 376 -0.42 -12.45 -17.14
CA THR A 376 -0.07 -11.17 -17.76
C THR A 376 0.02 -10.04 -16.75
N LEU A 377 -0.89 -9.97 -15.78
CA LEU A 377 -0.87 -8.97 -14.71
C LEU A 377 0.33 -9.15 -13.79
N ALA A 378 0.62 -10.39 -13.37
CA ALA A 378 1.78 -10.69 -12.53
C ALA A 378 3.10 -10.27 -13.20
N ARG A 379 3.25 -10.53 -14.52
CA ARG A 379 4.40 -10.10 -15.31
C ARG A 379 4.56 -8.57 -15.36
N ASN A 380 3.44 -7.84 -15.38
CA ASN A 380 3.41 -6.37 -15.45
C ASN A 380 3.13 -5.72 -14.08
N VAL A 381 3.52 -6.37 -12.98
CA VAL A 381 3.22 -5.90 -11.62
C VAL A 381 3.78 -4.51 -11.32
N ASN A 382 4.89 -4.13 -11.97
CA ASN A 382 5.54 -2.83 -11.78
C ASN A 382 4.66 -1.64 -12.23
N GLU A 383 3.65 -1.88 -13.06
CA GLU A 383 2.75 -0.84 -13.56
C GLU A 383 1.71 -0.38 -12.52
N TYR A 384 1.42 -1.21 -11.51
CA TYR A 384 0.36 -0.94 -10.54
C TYR A 384 0.73 -1.26 -9.08
N PHE A 385 1.92 -1.78 -8.82
CA PHE A 385 2.40 -2.11 -7.48
C PHE A 385 3.81 -1.56 -7.28
N GLY A 386 3.96 -0.63 -6.34
CA GLY A 386 5.21 0.01 -6.00
C GLY A 386 5.35 0.32 -4.51
N ILE A 387 6.00 1.44 -4.21
CA ILE A 387 6.37 1.82 -2.84
C ILE A 387 5.13 2.10 -1.99
N GLN A 388 4.11 2.74 -2.57
CA GLN A 388 2.90 3.13 -1.86
C GLN A 388 2.08 1.90 -1.44
N GLU A 389 1.89 0.95 -2.35
CA GLU A 389 1.18 -0.30 -2.08
C GLU A 389 1.95 -1.14 -1.06
N THR A 390 3.28 -1.19 -1.20
CA THR A 390 4.16 -1.85 -0.23
C THR A 390 4.00 -1.24 1.15
N LYS A 391 4.04 0.10 1.28
CA LYS A 391 3.87 0.78 2.56
C LYS A 391 2.52 0.44 3.19
N HIS A 392 1.44 0.45 2.40
CA HIS A 392 0.11 0.06 2.90
C HIS A 392 0.08 -1.38 3.43
N MET A 393 0.74 -2.32 2.74
CA MET A 393 0.86 -3.70 3.21
C MET A 393 1.69 -3.82 4.51
N LEU A 394 2.77 -3.05 4.63
CA LEU A 394 3.60 -3.02 5.84
C LEU A 394 2.84 -2.42 7.03
N ASP A 395 2.04 -1.37 6.82
CA ASP A 395 1.21 -0.77 7.88
C ASP A 395 0.17 -1.77 8.43
N GLN A 396 -0.45 -2.55 7.54
CA GLN A 396 -1.35 -3.64 7.96
C GLN A 396 -0.62 -4.74 8.73
N LEU A 397 0.63 -5.02 8.37
CA LEU A 397 1.46 -6.00 9.07
C LEU A 397 1.91 -5.48 10.43
N GLU A 398 2.24 -4.19 10.55
CA GLU A 398 2.66 -3.53 11.80
C GLU A 398 1.61 -3.70 12.91
N ALA A 399 0.33 -3.63 12.55
CA ALA A 399 -0.77 -3.85 13.47
C ALA A 399 -0.78 -5.25 14.12
N LYS A 400 -0.15 -6.25 13.48
CA LYS A 400 -0.10 -7.65 13.96
C LYS A 400 1.29 -8.09 14.45
N PHE A 401 2.35 -7.64 13.78
CA PHE A 401 3.73 -8.06 14.03
C PHE A 401 4.69 -6.86 14.07
N PRO A 402 4.51 -5.92 15.02
CA PRO A 402 5.27 -4.67 15.05
C PRO A 402 6.77 -4.89 15.25
N ASP A 403 7.17 -5.86 16.07
CA ASP A 403 8.59 -6.10 16.36
C ASP A 403 9.33 -6.77 15.21
N LEU A 404 8.65 -7.65 14.46
CA LEU A 404 9.20 -8.21 13.21
C LEU A 404 9.43 -7.10 12.19
N LEU A 405 8.46 -6.20 12.01
CA LEU A 405 8.59 -5.11 11.05
C LEU A 405 9.73 -4.15 11.47
N LYS A 406 9.84 -3.81 12.75
CA LYS A 406 10.95 -3.00 13.27
C LYS A 406 12.31 -3.64 12.99
N GLU A 407 12.43 -4.96 13.12
CA GLU A 407 13.68 -5.67 12.84
C GLU A 407 14.03 -5.63 11.35
N VAL A 408 13.05 -5.92 10.48
CA VAL A 408 13.25 -5.84 9.02
C VAL A 408 13.66 -4.43 8.59
N LEU A 409 12.99 -3.40 9.10
CA LEU A 409 13.24 -2.00 8.72
C LEU A 409 14.61 -1.47 9.19
N ARG A 410 15.33 -2.16 10.09
CA ARG A 410 16.73 -1.84 10.41
C ARG A 410 17.69 -2.18 9.26
N HIS A 411 17.31 -3.12 8.40
CA HIS A 411 18.19 -3.71 7.39
C HIS A 411 17.69 -3.54 5.95
N ALA A 412 16.39 -3.31 5.77
CA ALA A 412 15.77 -3.10 4.47
C ALA A 412 14.83 -1.88 4.50
N THR A 413 15.05 -0.93 3.58
CA THR A 413 14.15 0.21 3.38
C THR A 413 12.84 -0.26 2.74
N VAL A 414 11.79 0.56 2.82
CA VAL A 414 10.51 0.27 2.15
C VAL A 414 10.71 0.09 0.63
N GLN A 415 11.59 0.88 0.01
CA GLN A 415 11.94 0.73 -1.41
C GLN A 415 12.57 -0.64 -1.69
N ARG A 416 13.53 -1.07 -0.85
CA ARG A 416 14.19 -2.37 -1.00
C ARG A 416 13.20 -3.53 -0.85
N ILE A 417 12.28 -3.42 0.11
CA ILE A 417 11.21 -4.40 0.30
C ILE A 417 10.27 -4.41 -0.92
N SER A 418 9.90 -3.22 -1.43
CA SER A 418 9.06 -3.09 -2.62
C SER A 418 9.67 -3.79 -3.83
N GLU A 419 10.96 -3.60 -4.08
CA GLU A 419 11.67 -4.25 -5.18
C GLU A 419 11.71 -5.79 -5.02
N VAL A 420 11.92 -6.29 -3.80
CA VAL A 420 11.84 -7.73 -3.50
C VAL A 420 10.46 -8.29 -3.83
N LEU A 421 9.39 -7.62 -3.38
CA LEU A 421 8.01 -8.06 -3.61
C LEU A 421 7.65 -8.00 -5.10
N GLN A 422 8.06 -6.95 -5.81
CA GLN A 422 7.89 -6.82 -7.26
C GLN A 422 8.57 -7.97 -8.03
N ARG A 423 9.81 -8.31 -7.69
CA ARG A 423 10.56 -9.41 -8.33
C ARG A 423 9.91 -10.77 -8.07
N LEU A 424 9.44 -11.01 -6.85
CA LEU A 424 8.68 -12.22 -6.53
C LEU A 424 7.40 -12.31 -7.38
N LEU A 425 6.61 -11.23 -7.42
CA LEU A 425 5.36 -11.18 -8.17
C LEU A 425 5.55 -11.30 -9.68
N SER A 426 6.61 -10.69 -10.22
CA SER A 426 6.97 -10.75 -11.65
C SER A 426 7.24 -12.17 -12.12
N GLU A 427 7.77 -13.03 -11.24
CA GLU A 427 7.97 -14.47 -11.48
C GLU A 427 6.81 -15.33 -10.93
N ARG A 428 5.62 -14.73 -10.86
CA ARG A 428 4.37 -15.33 -10.38
C ARG A 428 4.44 -15.90 -8.95
N VAL A 429 5.35 -15.47 -8.08
CA VAL A 429 5.38 -15.90 -6.67
C VAL A 429 4.42 -15.06 -5.83
N SER A 430 3.55 -15.73 -5.07
CA SER A 430 2.56 -15.06 -4.21
C SER A 430 3.21 -14.37 -3.02
N VAL A 431 2.87 -13.11 -2.74
CA VAL A 431 3.35 -12.38 -1.55
C VAL A 431 2.34 -12.35 -0.41
N ARG A 432 1.30 -13.20 -0.49
CA ARG A 432 0.24 -13.27 0.53
C ARG A 432 0.76 -13.64 1.91
N ASN A 433 1.74 -14.54 2.00
CA ASN A 433 2.37 -14.90 3.28
C ASN A 433 3.46 -13.89 3.65
N MET A 434 3.04 -12.67 3.96
CA MET A 434 3.96 -11.57 4.26
C MET A 434 4.80 -11.84 5.53
N LYS A 435 4.26 -12.57 6.50
CA LYS A 435 5.00 -12.97 7.72
C LYS A 435 6.26 -13.76 7.37
N LEU A 436 6.14 -14.79 6.54
CA LEU A 436 7.27 -15.62 6.12
C LEU A 436 8.30 -14.81 5.31
N ILE A 437 7.83 -13.94 4.41
CA ILE A 437 8.71 -13.05 3.64
C ILE A 437 9.50 -12.13 4.57
N MET A 438 8.83 -11.51 5.55
CA MET A 438 9.49 -10.63 6.51
C MET A 438 10.46 -11.38 7.43
N GLU A 439 10.15 -12.60 7.85
CA GLU A 439 11.09 -13.45 8.61
C GLU A 439 12.33 -13.80 7.78
N ALA A 440 12.17 -14.14 6.50
CA ALA A 440 13.28 -14.37 5.59
C ALA A 440 14.11 -13.09 5.37
N LEU A 441 13.46 -11.94 5.22
CA LEU A 441 14.14 -10.64 5.11
C LEU A 441 14.93 -10.30 6.37
N ALA A 442 14.36 -10.48 7.55
CA ALA A 442 15.07 -10.24 8.81
C ALA A 442 16.34 -11.09 8.94
N LEU A 443 16.31 -12.33 8.42
CA LEU A 443 17.45 -13.24 8.45
C LEU A 443 18.54 -12.86 7.43
N TRP A 444 18.15 -12.56 6.19
CA TRP A 444 19.08 -12.46 5.06
C TRP A 444 19.49 -11.03 4.70
N ALA A 445 18.62 -10.03 4.90
CA ALA A 445 18.89 -8.62 4.57
C ALA A 445 20.13 -8.00 5.28
N PRO A 446 20.54 -8.41 6.50
CA PRO A 446 21.78 -7.93 7.11
C PRO A 446 23.06 -8.43 6.41
N ARG A 447 23.00 -9.61 5.78
CA ARG A 447 24.17 -10.30 5.19
C ARG A 447 24.28 -10.05 3.70
N GLU A 448 23.15 -10.07 3.02
CA GLU A 448 23.06 -9.86 1.58
C GLU A 448 22.60 -8.43 1.32
N LYS A 449 23.35 -7.68 0.51
CA LYS A 449 23.02 -6.29 0.15
C LYS A 449 22.38 -6.21 -1.24
N ASP A 450 22.72 -7.14 -2.13
CA ASP A 450 22.13 -7.22 -3.46
C ASP A 450 20.69 -7.72 -3.37
N VAL A 451 19.77 -7.00 -4.03
CA VAL A 451 18.35 -7.35 -4.04
C VAL A 451 18.12 -8.64 -4.83
N ILE A 452 18.88 -8.88 -5.89
CA ILE A 452 18.71 -10.07 -6.73
C ILE A 452 19.05 -11.34 -5.95
N ASN A 453 20.21 -11.38 -5.27
CA ASN A 453 20.56 -12.49 -4.37
C ASN A 453 19.58 -12.63 -3.21
N LEU A 454 19.12 -11.53 -2.63
CA LEU A 454 18.14 -11.56 -1.53
C LEU A 454 16.82 -12.22 -1.95
N VAL A 455 16.35 -11.96 -3.18
CA VAL A 455 15.15 -12.61 -3.73
C VAL A 455 15.32 -14.12 -3.81
N GLU A 456 16.48 -14.63 -4.27
CA GLU A 456 16.73 -16.09 -4.32
C GLU A 456 16.65 -16.75 -2.93
N HIS A 457 17.21 -16.09 -1.90
CA HIS A 457 17.10 -16.60 -0.52
C HIS A 457 15.65 -16.64 -0.02
N ILE A 458 14.85 -15.61 -0.35
CA ILE A 458 13.44 -15.55 0.03
C ILE A 458 12.64 -16.60 -0.74
N ARG A 459 12.91 -16.80 -2.02
CA ARG A 459 12.29 -17.87 -2.82
C ARG A 459 12.55 -19.24 -2.22
N GLY A 460 13.78 -19.51 -1.79
CA GLY A 460 14.12 -20.73 -1.05
C GLY A 460 13.30 -20.90 0.23
N ALA A 461 13.13 -19.83 1.03
CA ALA A 461 12.26 -19.86 2.21
C ALA A 461 10.77 -20.10 1.87
N MET A 462 10.36 -19.72 0.65
CA MET A 462 8.99 -19.86 0.14
C MET A 462 8.77 -21.13 -0.69
N ALA A 463 9.72 -22.07 -0.73
CA ALA A 463 9.66 -23.29 -1.55
C ALA A 463 8.29 -23.99 -1.51
N ARG A 464 7.72 -24.20 -0.31
CA ARG A 464 6.41 -24.85 -0.15
C ARG A 464 5.27 -24.10 -0.85
N TYR A 465 5.29 -22.76 -0.83
CA TYR A 465 4.27 -21.93 -1.49
C TYR A 465 4.44 -21.92 -3.00
N ILE A 466 5.69 -21.79 -3.46
CA ILE A 466 6.05 -21.81 -4.88
C ILE A 466 5.64 -23.15 -5.49
N CYS A 467 6.09 -24.26 -4.89
CA CYS A 467 5.77 -25.62 -5.33
C CYS A 467 4.24 -25.86 -5.36
N HIS A 468 3.50 -25.43 -4.33
CA HIS A 468 2.04 -25.57 -4.33
C HIS A 468 1.37 -24.75 -5.43
N LYS A 469 1.87 -23.56 -5.75
CA LYS A 469 1.27 -22.67 -6.74
C LYS A 469 1.36 -23.21 -8.16
N PHE A 470 2.50 -23.81 -8.50
CA PHE A 470 2.74 -24.36 -9.84
C PHE A 470 2.30 -25.82 -9.99
N ALA A 471 1.95 -26.50 -8.90
CA ALA A 471 1.40 -27.85 -8.95
C ALA A 471 -0.06 -27.83 -9.41
N ASN A 472 -0.34 -28.42 -10.57
CA ASN A 472 -1.68 -28.58 -11.11
C ASN A 472 -2.21 -29.98 -10.77
N GLY A 473 -3.31 -30.05 -10.01
CA GLY A 473 -3.88 -31.35 -9.59
C GLY A 473 -2.97 -32.13 -8.62
N GLY A 474 -2.03 -31.46 -7.95
CA GLY A 474 -1.09 -32.07 -7.02
C GLY A 474 0.25 -32.50 -7.63
N GLU A 475 0.40 -32.38 -8.95
CA GLU A 475 1.62 -32.72 -9.69
C GLU A 475 2.25 -31.48 -10.32
N LEU A 476 3.57 -31.36 -10.22
CA LEU A 476 4.34 -30.32 -10.90
C LEU A 476 4.80 -30.84 -12.26
N ARG A 477 4.31 -30.22 -13.32
CA ARG A 477 4.70 -30.53 -14.70
C ARG A 477 5.94 -29.72 -15.07
N ALA A 478 7.06 -30.42 -15.20
CA ALA A 478 8.36 -29.80 -15.37
C ALA A 478 9.01 -30.21 -16.69
N VAL A 479 9.72 -29.25 -17.29
CA VAL A 479 10.74 -29.50 -18.30
C VAL A 479 12.08 -29.34 -17.60
N MET A 480 12.93 -30.37 -17.63
CA MET A 480 14.22 -30.34 -16.93
C MET A 480 15.31 -29.76 -17.83
N VAL A 481 16.16 -28.90 -17.30
CA VAL A 481 17.36 -28.44 -17.98
C VAL A 481 18.47 -29.47 -17.79
N SER A 482 19.09 -29.93 -18.89
CA SER A 482 20.21 -30.87 -18.82
C SER A 482 21.47 -30.24 -18.20
N ALA A 483 22.31 -31.07 -17.59
CA ALA A 483 23.58 -30.63 -17.02
C ALA A 483 24.50 -29.93 -18.04
N GLU A 484 24.43 -30.33 -19.31
CA GLU A 484 25.20 -29.72 -20.41
C GLU A 484 24.79 -28.25 -20.63
N VAL A 485 23.48 -27.98 -20.68
CA VAL A 485 22.94 -26.61 -20.80
C VAL A 485 23.27 -25.80 -19.54
N GLU A 486 23.13 -26.37 -18.35
CA GLU A 486 23.48 -25.70 -17.09
C GLU A 486 24.97 -25.32 -17.05
N ASP A 487 25.87 -26.18 -17.52
CA ASP A 487 27.30 -25.91 -17.56
C ASP A 487 27.67 -24.79 -18.53
N VAL A 488 26.98 -24.67 -19.67
CA VAL A 488 27.16 -23.55 -20.60
C VAL A 488 26.80 -22.23 -19.91
N ILE A 489 25.64 -22.18 -19.24
CA ILE A 489 25.21 -21.00 -18.49
C ILE A 489 26.20 -20.69 -17.36
N ARG A 490 26.61 -21.71 -16.58
CA ARG A 490 27.54 -21.57 -15.45
C ARG A 490 28.90 -20.99 -15.86
N LYS A 491 29.44 -21.39 -17.01
CA LYS A 491 30.68 -20.83 -17.59
C LYS A 491 30.54 -19.36 -17.99
N GLY A 492 29.33 -18.93 -18.35
CA GLY A 492 29.01 -17.54 -18.69
C GLY A 492 28.80 -16.63 -17.47
N ILE A 493 28.66 -17.18 -16.26
CA ILE A 493 28.43 -16.36 -15.06
C ILE A 493 29.71 -15.60 -14.70
N ARG A 494 29.62 -14.27 -14.64
CA ARG A 494 30.71 -13.39 -14.21
C ARG A 494 30.32 -12.69 -12.91
N GLN A 495 31.18 -12.82 -11.89
CA GLN A 495 31.04 -12.13 -10.62
C GLN A 495 31.92 -10.89 -10.62
N THR A 496 31.29 -9.72 -10.51
CA THR A 496 31.97 -8.43 -10.31
C THR A 496 31.69 -7.94 -8.88
N SER A 497 32.49 -7.01 -8.38
CA SER A 497 32.36 -6.46 -7.01
C SER A 497 30.97 -5.86 -6.69
N GLY A 498 30.13 -5.56 -7.69
CA GLY A 498 28.80 -4.98 -7.49
C GLY A 498 27.63 -5.80 -8.03
N SER A 499 27.85 -6.76 -8.93
CA SER A 499 26.75 -7.58 -9.49
C SER A 499 27.27 -8.89 -10.08
N THR A 500 26.39 -9.88 -10.12
CA THR A 500 26.61 -11.12 -10.87
C THR A 500 25.72 -11.11 -12.09
N PHE A 501 26.30 -11.25 -13.29
CA PHE A 501 25.55 -11.23 -14.55
C PHE A 501 25.99 -12.37 -15.47
N LEU A 502 25.14 -12.68 -16.44
CA LEU A 502 25.41 -13.66 -17.49
C LEU A 502 26.13 -12.97 -18.66
N SER A 503 27.31 -13.46 -19.00
CA SER A 503 28.12 -13.02 -20.13
C SER A 503 28.45 -14.23 -21.00
N LEU A 504 27.57 -14.47 -21.96
CA LEU A 504 27.77 -15.47 -23.00
C LEU A 504 28.16 -14.79 -24.30
N ASP A 505 28.91 -15.51 -25.13
CA ASP A 505 29.12 -15.10 -26.51
C ASP A 505 27.77 -15.08 -27.26
N PRO A 506 27.51 -14.08 -28.13
CA PRO A 506 26.22 -13.98 -28.83
C PRO A 506 25.85 -15.23 -29.62
N GLU A 507 26.81 -15.93 -30.23
CA GLU A 507 26.54 -17.17 -30.97
C GLU A 507 26.12 -18.29 -30.02
N ALA A 508 26.80 -18.45 -28.88
CA ALA A 508 26.44 -19.42 -27.87
C ALA A 508 25.04 -19.16 -27.28
N SER A 509 24.71 -17.89 -27.03
CA SER A 509 23.39 -17.50 -26.53
C SER A 509 22.28 -17.78 -27.55
N ALA A 510 22.52 -17.50 -28.84
CA ALA A 510 21.55 -17.77 -29.91
C ALA A 510 21.32 -19.28 -30.08
N ASN A 511 22.40 -20.07 -30.15
CA ASN A 511 22.33 -21.53 -30.27
C ASN A 511 21.55 -22.17 -29.11
N LEU A 512 21.77 -21.69 -27.89
CA LEU A 512 21.06 -22.18 -26.71
C LEU A 512 19.57 -21.81 -26.76
N MET A 513 19.23 -20.59 -27.16
CA MET A 513 17.84 -20.17 -27.36
C MET A 513 17.13 -20.97 -28.45
N ASP A 514 17.81 -21.30 -29.54
CA ASP A 514 17.26 -22.14 -30.62
C ASP A 514 17.04 -23.57 -30.15
N LEU A 515 17.98 -24.13 -29.37
CA LEU A 515 17.83 -25.44 -28.75
C LEU A 515 16.63 -25.49 -27.78
N ILE A 516 16.49 -24.49 -26.91
CA ILE A 516 15.33 -24.38 -26.01
C ILE A 516 14.04 -24.30 -26.83
N THR A 517 14.02 -23.47 -27.87
CA THR A 517 12.84 -23.27 -28.71
C THR A 517 12.42 -24.57 -29.37
N LEU A 518 13.35 -25.26 -30.05
CA LEU A 518 13.07 -26.53 -30.71
C LEU A 518 12.48 -27.55 -29.75
N LYS A 519 12.97 -27.60 -28.50
CA LYS A 519 12.47 -28.55 -27.50
C LYS A 519 11.11 -28.14 -26.93
N LEU A 520 10.81 -26.85 -26.83
CA LEU A 520 9.52 -26.35 -26.34
C LEU A 520 8.41 -26.40 -27.40
N ASP A 521 8.73 -26.18 -28.67
CA ASP A 521 7.73 -26.14 -29.77
C ASP A 521 7.00 -27.48 -29.96
N ASP A 522 7.62 -28.61 -29.63
CA ASP A 522 6.96 -29.93 -29.70
C ASP A 522 5.97 -30.19 -28.54
N LEU A 523 5.84 -29.27 -27.58
CA LEU A 523 4.99 -29.49 -26.39
C LEU A 523 3.54 -29.10 -26.67
N LEU A 524 2.64 -30.04 -26.39
CA LEU A 524 1.19 -29.85 -26.53
C LEU A 524 0.54 -29.18 -25.29
N ILE A 525 1.36 -28.72 -24.34
CA ILE A 525 0.91 -28.07 -23.11
C ILE A 525 1.39 -26.62 -23.16
N ALA A 526 0.47 -25.68 -22.93
CA ALA A 526 0.79 -24.26 -22.91
C ALA A 526 1.86 -23.94 -21.86
N HIS A 527 2.80 -23.06 -22.21
CA HIS A 527 3.97 -22.74 -21.38
C HIS A 527 3.61 -22.22 -19.98
N LYS A 528 2.49 -21.49 -19.85
CA LYS A 528 2.03 -20.94 -18.57
C LYS A 528 1.66 -22.01 -17.52
N ASP A 529 1.31 -23.22 -17.98
CA ASP A 529 0.98 -24.38 -17.15
C ASP A 529 2.17 -25.36 -17.01
N LEU A 530 3.36 -24.94 -17.47
CA LEU A 530 4.63 -25.65 -17.35
C LEU A 530 5.62 -24.83 -16.51
N VAL A 531 6.64 -25.54 -16.03
CA VAL A 531 7.78 -24.95 -15.34
C VAL A 531 9.06 -25.54 -15.91
N LEU A 532 10.08 -24.70 -16.09
CA LEU A 532 11.44 -25.14 -16.35
C LEU A 532 12.16 -25.39 -15.02
N LEU A 533 12.76 -26.57 -14.86
CA LEU A 533 13.43 -26.99 -13.62
C LEU A 533 14.94 -27.06 -13.81
N THR A 534 15.69 -26.43 -12.90
CA THR A 534 17.15 -26.30 -13.00
C THR A 534 17.83 -26.18 -11.62
N SER A 535 19.16 -26.15 -11.60
CA SER A 535 19.98 -25.92 -10.41
C SER A 535 19.83 -24.49 -9.85
N VAL A 536 20.00 -24.36 -8.53
CA VAL A 536 19.79 -23.10 -7.77
C VAL A 536 20.70 -21.96 -8.25
N ASP A 537 21.93 -22.28 -8.65
CA ASP A 537 22.96 -21.31 -9.06
C ASP A 537 22.69 -20.67 -10.43
N VAL A 538 21.97 -21.36 -11.31
CA VAL A 538 21.72 -20.93 -12.71
C VAL A 538 20.29 -20.42 -12.95
N ARG A 539 19.33 -20.73 -12.07
CA ARG A 539 17.88 -20.45 -12.22
C ARG A 539 17.56 -19.05 -12.74
N ARG A 540 18.02 -18.01 -12.04
CA ARG A 540 17.71 -16.61 -12.40
C ARG A 540 18.28 -16.19 -13.74
N PHE A 541 19.44 -16.73 -14.12
CA PHE A 541 20.10 -16.40 -15.38
C PHE A 541 19.33 -17.02 -16.54
N ILE A 542 18.85 -18.26 -16.35
CA ILE A 542 17.98 -18.93 -17.31
C ILE A 542 16.66 -18.17 -17.44
N LYS A 543 15.99 -17.78 -16.33
CA LYS A 543 14.76 -16.97 -16.40
C LYS A 543 14.97 -15.68 -17.19
N LYS A 544 16.03 -14.93 -16.89
CA LYS A 544 16.36 -13.67 -17.56
C LYS A 544 16.68 -13.84 -19.05
N MET A 545 17.26 -14.97 -19.43
CA MET A 545 17.59 -15.27 -20.82
C MET A 545 16.34 -15.64 -21.63
N ILE A 546 15.42 -16.42 -21.06
CA ILE A 546 14.24 -16.91 -21.80
C ILE A 546 13.05 -15.94 -21.79
N GLU A 547 12.97 -15.01 -20.84
CA GLU A 547 11.77 -14.17 -20.64
C GLU A 547 11.39 -13.33 -21.88
N GLY A 548 12.34 -13.03 -22.76
CA GLY A 548 12.07 -12.28 -23.99
C GLY A 548 11.27 -13.07 -25.04
N ARG A 549 11.50 -14.39 -25.14
CA ARG A 549 10.81 -15.27 -26.10
C ARG A 549 9.69 -16.07 -25.47
N PHE A 550 9.86 -16.47 -24.21
CA PHE A 550 8.92 -17.29 -23.44
C PHE A 550 8.54 -16.59 -22.12
N PRO A 551 7.84 -15.45 -22.17
CA PRO A 551 7.52 -14.65 -20.98
C PRO A 551 6.68 -15.42 -19.96
N ASP A 552 5.82 -16.33 -20.42
CA ASP A 552 4.90 -17.09 -19.57
C ASP A 552 5.53 -18.35 -18.97
N LEU A 553 6.73 -18.73 -19.39
CA LEU A 553 7.44 -19.88 -18.84
C LEU A 553 8.23 -19.46 -17.60
N GLU A 554 7.92 -20.07 -16.45
CA GLU A 554 8.66 -19.82 -15.21
C GLU A 554 9.77 -20.82 -15.02
N VAL A 555 10.82 -20.37 -14.33
CA VAL A 555 11.99 -21.20 -14.01
C VAL A 555 12.04 -21.39 -12.50
N LEU A 556 11.89 -22.64 -12.07
CA LEU A 556 12.06 -23.04 -10.68
C LEU A 556 13.39 -23.74 -10.48
N SER A 557 13.94 -23.61 -9.27
CA SER A 557 15.11 -24.39 -8.87
C SER A 557 14.72 -25.65 -8.10
N PHE A 558 15.62 -26.65 -8.06
CA PHE A 558 15.44 -27.83 -7.19
C PHE A 558 15.27 -27.45 -5.71
N GLY A 559 15.85 -26.33 -5.26
CA GLY A 559 15.69 -25.83 -3.89
C GLY A 559 14.31 -25.24 -3.58
N GLU A 560 13.49 -24.99 -4.61
CA GLU A 560 12.13 -24.46 -4.48
C GLU A 560 11.06 -25.55 -4.51
N ILE A 561 11.45 -26.80 -4.76
CA ILE A 561 10.55 -27.94 -4.75
C ILE A 561 10.45 -28.50 -3.33
N ALA A 562 9.23 -28.62 -2.82
CA ALA A 562 8.99 -29.28 -1.54
C ALA A 562 8.89 -30.80 -1.76
N ASP A 563 9.54 -31.59 -0.90
CA ASP A 563 9.57 -33.07 -0.95
C ASP A 563 8.19 -33.75 -1.00
N SER A 564 7.14 -33.02 -0.61
CA SER A 564 5.76 -33.53 -0.53
C SER A 564 5.00 -33.64 -1.86
N LYS A 565 5.56 -33.17 -2.99
CA LYS A 565 4.85 -33.10 -4.28
C LYS A 565 5.49 -33.99 -5.35
N SER A 566 4.65 -34.63 -6.16
CA SER A 566 5.10 -35.39 -7.34
C SER A 566 5.59 -34.42 -8.42
N VAL A 567 6.71 -34.75 -9.05
CA VAL A 567 7.27 -34.02 -10.19
C VAL A 567 7.20 -34.93 -11.41
N ASN A 568 6.49 -34.49 -12.43
CA ASN A 568 6.38 -35.18 -13.71
C ASN A 568 7.22 -34.44 -14.74
N VAL A 569 8.33 -35.08 -15.11
CA VAL A 569 9.28 -34.55 -16.08
C VAL A 569 8.81 -34.94 -17.47
N ILE A 570 8.24 -33.98 -18.19
CA ILE A 570 7.66 -34.21 -19.53
C ILE A 570 8.76 -34.28 -20.59
N LYS A 571 9.81 -33.46 -20.43
CA LYS A 571 10.91 -33.36 -21.38
C LYS A 571 12.18 -32.89 -20.69
N THR A 572 13.33 -33.21 -21.29
CA THR A 572 14.63 -32.66 -20.90
C THR A 572 15.18 -31.84 -22.07
N ILE A 573 15.72 -30.65 -21.76
CA ILE A 573 16.32 -29.72 -22.71
C ILE A 573 17.84 -29.89 -22.71
#